data_AF-A0A849L7J7-F1
#
_entry.id   AF-A0A849L7J7-F1
#
_cell.length_a   1.000
_cell.length_b   1.000
_cell.length_c   1.000
_cell.angle_alpha   90.00
_cell.angle_beta   90.00
_cell.angle_gamma   90.00
#
_symmetry.space_group_name_H-M   'P 1'
#
loop_
_entity.id
_entity.type
_entity.pdbx_description
1 polymer ?
#
loop_
_entity_poly.entity_id
_entity_poly.type
_entity_poly.pdbx_seq_one_letter_code
_entity_poly.pdbx_strand_id
1 'polypeptide(L)'
;MRIDPSLLRTPVEFLHAVHLREREICALLDRIADRARAASGEIEAALRFLSDELPAHLDDEEQDLFPMLRARCSDDDEIDRLLDQLHADHCRASALTPRITGIVGDAGSGLDAGDCDELRRYAGQSRRHLILENAVLLPFARLRLTPADLEQLRAAMTRRRSPRTTLEPKHAE
;
A
#
# COMPACT_ATOMS: atom_id res chain seq x y z
N MET A 1 9.17 -7.89 7.76
CA MET A 1 10.38 -7.35 7.13
C MET A 1 10.17 -5.87 6.85
N ARG A 2 11.19 -5.00 6.98
CA ARG A 2 11.07 -3.60 6.51
C ARG A 2 11.53 -3.55 5.05
N ILE A 3 10.88 -2.72 4.24
CA ILE A 3 11.25 -2.53 2.83
C ILE A 3 12.57 -1.76 2.79
N ASP A 4 13.52 -2.20 1.97
CA ASP A 4 14.80 -1.52 1.78
C ASP A 4 14.56 -0.15 1.09
N PRO A 5 14.84 1.00 1.74
CA PRO A 5 14.67 2.31 1.12
C PRO A 5 15.54 2.50 -0.14
N SER A 6 16.61 1.72 -0.29
CA SER A 6 17.49 1.78 -1.46
C SER A 6 16.77 1.39 -2.76
N LEU A 7 15.68 0.63 -2.68
CA LEU A 7 14.82 0.26 -3.80
C LEU A 7 14.07 1.45 -4.42
N LEU A 8 13.98 2.59 -3.73
CA LEU A 8 13.38 3.80 -4.32
C LEU A 8 14.08 4.22 -5.61
N ARG A 9 15.36 3.87 -5.82
CA ARG A 9 16.06 4.10 -7.10
C ARG A 9 15.44 3.36 -8.28
N THR A 10 14.65 2.33 -8.01
CA THR A 10 13.92 1.50 -8.97
C THR A 10 12.45 1.48 -8.54
N PRO A 11 11.68 2.56 -8.81
CA PRO A 11 10.40 2.81 -8.14
C PRO A 11 9.36 1.70 -8.36
N VAL A 12 9.34 1.08 -9.54
CA VAL A 12 8.45 -0.07 -9.82
C VAL A 12 8.83 -1.30 -8.97
N GLU A 13 10.12 -1.53 -8.72
CA GLU A 13 10.56 -2.62 -7.82
C GLU A 13 10.32 -2.28 -6.35
N PHE A 14 10.33 -1.00 -5.98
CA PHE A 14 9.90 -0.57 -4.66
C PHE A 14 8.40 -0.87 -4.44
N LEU A 15 7.52 -0.51 -5.39
CA LEU A 15 6.09 -0.84 -5.33
C LEU A 15 5.88 -2.35 -5.19
N HIS A 16 6.55 -3.13 -6.03
CA HIS A 16 6.50 -4.59 -5.93
C HIS A 16 6.95 -5.12 -4.54
N ALA A 17 7.98 -4.51 -3.94
CA ALA A 17 8.40 -4.87 -2.58
C ALA A 17 7.36 -4.50 -1.52
N VAL A 18 6.61 -3.40 -1.70
CA VAL A 18 5.45 -3.07 -0.87
C VAL A 18 4.36 -4.13 -1.03
N HIS A 19 4.07 -4.59 -2.25
CA HIS A 19 3.07 -5.64 -2.48
C HIS A 19 3.44 -6.97 -1.78
N LEU A 20 4.72 -7.34 -1.81
CA LEU A 20 5.20 -8.51 -1.05
C LEU A 20 5.00 -8.32 0.44
N ARG A 21 5.27 -7.11 0.96
CA ARG A 21 5.04 -6.77 2.36
C ARG A 21 3.55 -6.82 2.72
N GLU A 22 2.68 -6.27 1.88
CA GLU A 22 1.23 -6.32 2.10
C GLU A 22 0.72 -7.76 2.13
N ARG A 23 1.23 -8.63 1.25
CA ARG A 23 0.90 -10.05 1.26
C ARG A 23 1.31 -10.74 2.56
N GLU A 24 2.46 -10.40 3.14
CA GLU A 24 2.87 -10.88 4.46
C GLU A 24 1.90 -10.43 5.56
N ILE A 25 1.45 -9.16 5.49
CA ILE A 25 0.48 -8.61 6.44
C ILE A 25 -0.88 -9.29 6.29
N CYS A 26 -1.36 -9.51 5.06
CA CYS A 26 -2.57 -10.29 4.83
C CYS A 26 -2.47 -11.69 5.45
N ALA A 27 -1.31 -12.35 5.35
CA ALA A 27 -1.10 -13.66 5.97
C ALA A 27 -1.05 -13.58 7.50
N LEU A 28 -0.56 -12.46 8.05
CA LEU A 28 -0.59 -12.18 9.48
C LEU A 28 -2.01 -11.98 9.99
N LEU A 29 -2.84 -11.21 9.27
CA LEU A 29 -4.25 -10.99 9.63
C LEU A 29 -5.03 -12.31 9.68
N ASP A 30 -4.84 -13.20 8.70
CA ASP A 30 -5.44 -14.54 8.73
C ASP A 30 -5.01 -15.32 9.98
N ARG A 31 -3.71 -15.33 10.32
CA ARG A 31 -3.22 -16.02 11.53
C ARG A 31 -3.76 -15.43 12.82
N ILE A 32 -4.01 -14.13 12.87
CA ILE A 32 -4.65 -13.48 14.02
C ILE A 32 -6.11 -13.93 14.11
N ALA A 33 -6.84 -13.92 13.00
CA ALA A 33 -8.23 -14.38 12.94
C ALA A 33 -8.38 -15.87 13.29
N ASP A 34 -7.44 -16.73 12.88
CA ASP A 34 -7.48 -18.17 13.17
C ASP A 34 -7.23 -18.49 14.65
N ARG A 35 -6.41 -17.67 15.32
CA ARG A 35 -6.16 -17.79 16.77
C ARG A 35 -7.13 -16.96 17.61
N ALA A 36 -7.93 -16.11 16.98
CA ALA A 36 -8.72 -15.04 17.62
C ALA A 36 -7.91 -14.20 18.62
N ARG A 37 -6.60 -14.08 18.40
CA ARG A 37 -5.66 -13.39 19.30
C ARG A 37 -4.33 -13.10 18.60
N ALA A 38 -3.65 -12.04 19.03
CA ALA A 38 -2.34 -11.64 18.54
C ALA A 38 -1.34 -11.39 19.67
N ALA A 39 -0.05 -11.66 19.42
CA ALA A 39 1.03 -11.19 20.29
C ALA A 39 1.34 -9.71 20.00
N SER A 40 1.92 -8.98 20.98
CA SER A 40 2.21 -7.55 20.84
C SER A 40 3.04 -7.20 19.60
N GLY A 41 4.03 -8.02 19.23
CA GLY A 41 4.82 -7.79 18.02
C GLY A 41 4.06 -8.01 16.71
N GLU A 42 3.01 -8.84 16.72
CA GLU A 42 2.12 -9.04 15.57
C GLU A 42 1.20 -7.83 15.39
N ILE A 43 0.65 -7.32 16.50
CA ILE A 43 -0.15 -6.10 16.53
C ILE A 43 0.67 -4.92 15.99
N GLU A 44 1.87 -4.71 16.55
CA GLU A 44 2.77 -3.63 16.10
C GLU A 44 3.11 -3.75 14.62
N ALA A 45 3.44 -4.95 14.14
CA ALA A 45 3.81 -5.16 12.75
C ALA A 45 2.66 -4.89 11.77
N ALA A 46 1.43 -5.27 12.13
CA ALA A 46 0.24 -5.02 11.34
C ALA A 46 -0.15 -3.54 11.36
N LEU A 47 -0.21 -2.92 12.54
CA LEU A 47 -0.55 -1.51 12.68
C LEU A 47 0.43 -0.59 11.97
N ARG A 48 1.74 -0.84 12.08
CA ARG A 48 2.76 -0.06 11.37
C ARG A 48 2.52 -0.08 9.85
N PHE A 49 2.22 -1.25 9.29
CA PHE A 49 1.96 -1.32 7.87
C PHE A 49 0.64 -0.63 7.49
N LEU A 50 -0.47 -0.97 8.17
CA LEU A 50 -1.80 -0.46 7.84
C LEU A 50 -1.94 1.06 8.04
N SER A 51 -1.28 1.61 9.05
CA SER A 51 -1.39 3.03 9.41
C SER A 51 -0.33 3.92 8.77
N ASP A 52 0.88 3.40 8.53
CA ASP A 52 2.00 4.23 8.07
C ASP A 52 2.44 3.90 6.64
N GLU A 53 2.58 2.61 6.30
CA GLU A 53 3.15 2.18 5.01
C GLU A 53 2.10 2.15 3.89
N LEU A 54 0.90 1.64 4.17
CA LEU A 54 -0.18 1.48 3.21
C LEU A 54 -0.69 2.84 2.68
N PRO A 55 -0.97 3.88 3.49
CA PRO A 55 -1.44 5.15 2.94
C PRO A 55 -0.43 5.80 1.99
N ALA A 56 0.86 5.73 2.32
CA ALA A 56 1.91 6.26 1.45
C ALA A 56 2.04 5.49 0.13
N HIS A 57 1.78 4.18 0.16
CA HIS A 57 1.75 3.34 -1.04
C HIS A 57 0.56 3.67 -1.94
N LEU A 58 -0.64 3.76 -1.37
CA LEU A 58 -1.84 4.17 -2.12
C LEU A 58 -1.63 5.55 -2.76
N ASP A 59 -1.01 6.50 -2.05
CA ASP A 59 -0.70 7.81 -2.62
C ASP A 59 0.34 7.75 -3.75
N ASP A 60 1.33 6.84 -3.69
CA ASP A 60 2.28 6.63 -4.80
C ASP A 60 1.55 6.20 -6.08
N GLU A 61 0.49 5.41 -5.94
CA GLU A 61 -0.27 4.89 -7.06
C GLU A 61 -1.28 5.91 -7.58
N GLU A 62 -2.12 6.42 -6.69
CA GLU A 62 -3.23 7.31 -7.03
C GLU A 62 -2.77 8.67 -7.55
N GLN A 63 -1.74 9.26 -6.94
CA GLN A 63 -1.33 10.62 -7.26
C GLN A 63 -0.24 10.68 -8.35
N ASP A 64 0.51 9.59 -8.55
CA ASP A 64 1.59 9.55 -9.55
C ASP A 64 1.40 8.43 -10.58
N LEU A 65 1.46 7.16 -10.18
CA LEU A 65 1.54 6.05 -11.13
C LEU A 65 0.32 5.97 -12.06
N PHE A 66 -0.90 6.05 -11.53
CA PHE A 66 -2.13 5.95 -12.31
C PHE A 66 -2.25 7.11 -13.32
N PRO A 67 -2.08 8.40 -12.94
CA PRO A 67 -2.01 9.49 -13.90
C PRO A 67 -0.93 9.31 -14.97
N MET A 68 0.27 8.86 -14.60
CA MET A 68 1.35 8.61 -15.56
C MET A 68 0.98 7.51 -16.56
N LEU A 69 0.37 6.42 -16.09
CA LEU A 69 -0.08 5.33 -16.95
C LEU A 69 -1.20 5.75 -17.89
N ARG A 70 -2.20 6.53 -17.43
CA ARG A 70 -3.24 7.10 -18.31
C ARG A 70 -2.64 7.98 -19.41
N ALA A 71 -1.56 8.70 -19.11
CA ALA A 71 -0.90 9.55 -20.10
C ALA A 71 0.01 8.78 -21.09
N ARG A 72 0.49 7.59 -20.71
CA ARG A 72 1.48 6.81 -21.49
C ARG A 72 0.90 5.61 -22.23
N CYS A 73 -0.22 5.08 -21.77
CA CYS A 73 -0.91 3.99 -22.45
C CYS A 73 -1.78 4.55 -23.59
N SER A 74 -1.92 3.77 -24.65
CA SER A 74 -2.87 4.06 -25.75
C SER A 74 -4.22 3.42 -25.48
N ASP A 75 -5.27 3.83 -26.20
CA ASP A 75 -6.61 3.23 -26.12
C ASP A 75 -6.57 1.70 -26.34
N ASP A 76 -5.68 1.21 -27.20
CA ASP A 76 -5.48 -0.23 -27.46
C ASP A 76 -4.96 -1.03 -26.25
N ASP A 77 -4.38 -0.36 -25.24
CA ASP A 77 -3.95 -1.00 -23.99
C ASP A 77 -5.14 -1.27 -23.05
N GLU A 78 -6.28 -0.61 -23.26
CA GLU A 78 -7.51 -0.69 -22.46
C GLU A 78 -7.29 -0.56 -20.93
N ILE A 79 -6.24 0.16 -20.50
CA ILE A 79 -5.83 0.20 -19.09
C ILE A 79 -6.80 0.98 -18.19
N ASP A 80 -7.58 1.91 -18.74
CA ASP A 80 -8.43 2.80 -17.95
C ASP A 80 -9.44 2.04 -17.08
N ARG A 81 -10.05 0.97 -17.62
CA ARG A 81 -10.98 0.13 -16.84
C ARG A 81 -10.29 -0.53 -15.65
N LEU A 82 -9.02 -0.95 -15.82
CA LEU A 82 -8.23 -1.51 -14.73
C LEU A 82 -7.94 -0.44 -13.68
N LEU A 83 -7.51 0.75 -14.09
CA LEU A 83 -7.19 1.84 -13.16
C LEU A 83 -8.42 2.29 -12.37
N ASP A 84 -9.58 2.36 -13.01
CA ASP A 84 -10.84 2.70 -12.32
C ASP A 84 -11.25 1.62 -11.31
N GLN A 85 -11.03 0.34 -11.65
CA GLN A 85 -11.27 -0.77 -10.73
C GLN A 85 -10.32 -0.72 -9.53
N LEU A 86 -9.02 -0.51 -9.76
CA LEU A 86 -8.02 -0.40 -8.69
C LEU A 86 -8.31 0.80 -7.77
N HIS A 87 -8.67 1.95 -8.34
CA HIS A 87 -9.09 3.12 -7.58
C HIS A 87 -10.30 2.83 -6.68
N ALA A 88 -11.29 2.09 -7.20
CA ALA A 88 -12.44 1.69 -6.41
C ALA A 88 -12.07 0.70 -5.29
N ASP A 89 -11.10 -0.19 -5.52
CA ASP A 89 -10.53 -1.07 -4.50
C ASP A 89 -9.80 -0.24 -3.41
N HIS A 90 -8.99 0.75 -3.78
CA HIS A 90 -8.32 1.66 -2.85
C HIS A 90 -9.29 2.46 -1.99
N CYS A 91 -10.37 3.00 -2.58
CA CYS A 91 -11.41 3.70 -1.84
C CYS A 91 -12.06 2.79 -0.79
N ARG A 92 -12.34 1.54 -1.14
CA ARG A 92 -12.89 0.55 -0.21
C ARG A 92 -11.90 0.19 0.89
N ALA A 93 -10.64 -0.08 0.53
CA ALA A 93 -9.58 -0.39 1.48
C ALA A 93 -9.40 0.75 2.48
N SER A 94 -9.25 1.99 2.00
CA SER A 94 -9.13 3.19 2.83
C SER A 94 -10.31 3.38 3.79
N ALA A 95 -11.54 3.10 3.35
CA ALA A 95 -12.72 3.20 4.20
C ALA A 95 -12.75 2.12 5.31
N LEU A 96 -12.22 0.93 5.05
CA LEU A 96 -12.20 -0.18 5.99
C LEU A 96 -10.99 -0.15 6.93
N THR A 97 -9.85 0.42 6.52
CA THR A 97 -8.59 0.41 7.27
C THR A 97 -8.74 0.87 8.74
N PRO A 98 -9.46 1.95 9.08
CA PRO A 98 -9.64 2.36 10.48
C PRO A 98 -10.34 1.32 11.36
N ARG A 99 -11.30 0.57 10.78
CA ARG A 99 -11.98 -0.53 11.49
C ARG A 99 -11.02 -1.70 11.71
N ILE A 100 -10.25 -2.06 10.68
CA ILE A 100 -9.26 -3.14 10.75
C ILE A 100 -8.15 -2.84 11.75
N THR A 101 -7.63 -1.60 11.78
CA THR A 101 -6.62 -1.21 12.77
C THR A 101 -7.17 -1.23 14.19
N GLY A 102 -8.44 -0.86 14.40
CA GLY A 102 -9.12 -1.03 15.68
C GLY A 102 -9.15 -2.50 16.14
N ILE A 103 -9.63 -3.40 15.27
CA ILE A 103 -9.67 -4.85 15.54
C ILE A 103 -8.27 -5.39 15.87
N VAL A 104 -7.26 -5.04 15.07
CA VAL A 104 -5.88 -5.49 15.30
C VAL A 104 -5.33 -4.96 16.64
N GLY A 105 -5.67 -3.72 17.00
CA GLY A 105 -5.27 -3.12 18.28
C GLY A 105 -5.84 -3.88 19.49
N ASP A 106 -7.08 -4.34 19.39
CA ASP A 106 -7.76 -5.07 20.45
C ASP A 106 -7.39 -6.57 20.50
N ALA A 107 -6.76 -7.11 19.46
CA ALA A 107 -6.46 -8.54 19.33
C ALA A 107 -5.58 -9.13 20.46
N GLY A 108 -4.94 -8.31 21.30
CA GLY A 108 -4.20 -8.77 22.48
C GLY A 108 -5.10 -9.31 23.60
N SER A 109 -6.31 -8.78 23.74
CA SER A 109 -7.32 -9.21 24.72
C SER A 109 -8.19 -10.37 24.21
N GLY A 110 -8.23 -10.56 22.88
CA GLY A 110 -8.99 -11.59 22.19
C GLY A 110 -10.03 -10.98 21.25
N LEU A 111 -10.37 -11.69 20.18
CA LEU A 111 -11.33 -11.26 19.16
C LEU A 111 -12.58 -12.13 19.19
N ASP A 112 -13.71 -11.53 18.82
CA ASP A 112 -14.93 -12.29 18.53
C ASP A 112 -14.92 -12.84 17.09
N ALA A 113 -15.94 -13.65 16.77
CA ALA A 113 -16.05 -14.26 15.45
C ALA A 113 -16.26 -13.24 14.32
N GLY A 114 -16.98 -12.14 14.60
CA GLY A 114 -17.26 -11.10 13.61
C GLY A 114 -16.00 -10.32 13.24
N ASP A 115 -15.19 -9.97 14.24
CA ASP A 115 -13.89 -9.34 14.04
C ASP A 115 -12.94 -10.25 13.26
N CYS A 116 -12.90 -11.55 13.59
CA CYS A 116 -12.11 -12.54 12.84
C CYS A 116 -12.53 -12.63 11.37
N ASP A 117 -13.83 -12.63 11.09
CA ASP A 117 -14.35 -12.68 9.71
C ASP A 117 -14.05 -11.39 8.94
N GLU A 118 -14.08 -10.24 9.62
CA GLU A 118 -13.73 -8.96 9.03
C GLU A 118 -12.24 -8.89 8.62
N LEU A 119 -11.34 -9.39 9.48
CA LEU A 119 -9.91 -9.53 9.15
C LEU A 119 -9.69 -10.41 7.91
N ARG A 120 -10.32 -11.60 7.86
CA ARG A 120 -10.22 -12.51 6.70
C ARG A 120 -10.75 -11.87 5.43
N ARG A 121 -11.88 -11.16 5.52
CA ARG A 121 -12.50 -10.49 4.37
C ARG A 121 -11.59 -9.40 3.81
N TYR A 122 -11.02 -8.57 4.68
CA TYR A 122 -10.08 -7.52 4.27
C TYR A 122 -8.83 -8.12 3.62
N ALA A 123 -8.20 -9.10 4.26
CA ALA A 123 -7.02 -9.77 3.72
C ALA A 123 -7.31 -10.46 2.36
N GLY A 124 -8.49 -11.04 2.18
CA GLY A 124 -8.92 -11.63 0.91
C GLY A 124 -9.21 -10.61 -0.20
N GLN A 125 -9.63 -9.40 0.16
CA GLN A 125 -9.81 -8.28 -0.79
C GLN A 125 -8.44 -7.76 -1.24
N SER A 126 -7.55 -7.41 -0.30
CA SER A 126 -6.17 -6.97 -0.60
C SER A 126 -5.43 -7.95 -1.49
N ARG A 127 -5.48 -9.26 -1.22
CA ARG A 127 -4.81 -10.26 -2.09
C ARG A 127 -5.32 -10.26 -3.53
N ARG A 128 -6.62 -10.08 -3.76
CA ARG A 128 -7.19 -10.03 -5.12
C ARG A 128 -6.78 -8.76 -5.84
N HIS A 129 -6.74 -7.65 -5.12
CA HIS A 129 -6.24 -6.38 -5.61
C HIS A 129 -4.76 -6.49 -6.04
N LEU A 130 -3.89 -7.02 -5.17
CA LEU A 130 -2.47 -7.24 -5.49
C LEU A 130 -2.23 -8.16 -6.70
N ILE A 131 -3.15 -9.09 -7.01
CA ILE A 131 -3.03 -9.94 -8.21
C ILE A 131 -3.13 -9.06 -9.46
N LEU A 132 -4.11 -8.15 -9.52
CA LEU A 132 -4.29 -7.25 -10.66
C LEU A 132 -3.08 -6.34 -10.83
N GLU A 133 -2.58 -5.78 -9.73
CA GLU A 133 -1.44 -4.87 -9.79
C GLU A 133 -0.16 -5.58 -10.25
N ASN A 134 0.16 -6.71 -9.65
CA ASN A 134 1.38 -7.44 -10.00
C ASN A 134 1.33 -8.07 -11.39
N ALA A 135 0.17 -8.59 -11.80
CA ALA A 135 0.03 -9.31 -13.07
C ALA A 135 -0.22 -8.38 -14.26
N VAL A 136 -0.72 -7.16 -14.04
CA VAL A 136 -1.13 -6.26 -15.11
C VAL A 136 -0.55 -4.85 -14.96
N LEU A 137 -0.82 -4.16 -13.84
CA LEU A 137 -0.40 -2.76 -13.64
C LEU A 137 1.12 -2.58 -13.71
N LEU A 138 1.89 -3.32 -12.91
CA LEU A 138 3.34 -3.18 -12.87
C LEU A 138 4.01 -3.57 -14.21
N PRO A 139 3.57 -4.63 -14.92
CA PRO A 139 3.99 -4.87 -16.31
C PRO A 139 3.75 -3.67 -17.24
N PHE A 140 2.60 -3.02 -17.19
CA PHE A 140 2.36 -1.79 -17.96
C PHE A 140 3.30 -0.66 -17.56
N ALA A 141 3.54 -0.48 -16.26
CA ALA A 141 4.50 0.52 -15.77
C ALA A 141 5.89 0.29 -16.35
N ARG A 142 6.38 -0.96 -16.39
CA ARG A 142 7.67 -1.30 -17.00
C ARG A 142 7.68 -1.09 -18.51
N LEU A 143 6.56 -1.36 -19.20
CA LEU A 143 6.47 -1.26 -20.65
C LEU A 143 6.34 0.18 -21.15
N ARG A 144 5.55 1.02 -20.45
CA ARG A 144 5.07 2.31 -20.95
C ARG A 144 5.76 3.51 -20.32
N LEU A 145 6.27 3.41 -19.09
CA LEU A 145 6.93 4.55 -18.44
C LEU A 145 8.33 4.78 -19.02
N THR A 146 8.60 6.03 -19.35
CA THR A 146 9.90 6.48 -19.83
C THR A 146 10.87 6.67 -18.65
N PRO A 147 12.19 6.78 -18.90
CA PRO A 147 13.15 7.11 -17.85
C PRO A 147 12.81 8.42 -17.11
N ALA A 148 12.20 9.40 -17.78
CA ALA A 148 11.79 10.66 -17.16
C ALA A 148 10.60 10.47 -16.20
N ASP A 149 9.63 9.62 -16.57
CA ASP A 149 8.48 9.32 -15.70
C ASP A 149 8.94 8.55 -14.45
N LEU A 150 9.85 7.59 -14.61
CA LEU A 150 10.40 6.83 -13.49
C LEU A 150 11.18 7.72 -12.52
N GLU A 151 11.92 8.71 -13.02
CA GLU A 151 12.60 9.70 -12.18
C GLU A 151 11.60 10.59 -11.43
N GLN A 152 10.52 11.03 -12.09
CA GLN A 152 9.45 11.79 -11.44
C GLN A 152 8.77 10.98 -10.34
N LEU A 153 8.42 9.72 -10.63
CA LEU A 153 7.79 8.80 -9.68
C LEU A 153 8.72 8.59 -8.47
N ARG A 154 10.00 8.28 -8.71
CA ARG A 154 11.01 8.16 -7.64
C ARG A 154 11.07 9.42 -6.77
N ALA A 155 11.12 10.60 -7.38
CA ALA A 155 11.22 11.86 -6.65
C ALA A 155 9.99 12.11 -5.76
N ALA A 156 8.79 11.81 -6.25
CA ALA A 156 7.55 11.89 -5.49
C ALA A 156 7.52 10.89 -4.32
N MET A 157 7.81 9.60 -4.58
CA MET A 157 7.87 8.56 -3.56
C MET A 157 8.88 8.87 -2.45
N THR A 158 10.05 9.42 -2.83
CA THR A 158 11.10 9.85 -1.89
C THR A 158 10.62 11.01 -1.04
N ARG A 159 9.96 12.01 -1.65
CA ARG A 159 9.43 13.18 -0.94
C ARG A 159 8.38 12.78 0.11
N ARG A 160 7.46 11.87 -0.21
CA ARG A 160 6.44 11.37 0.74
C ARG A 160 7.06 10.74 1.99
N ARG A 161 8.19 10.06 1.82
CA ARG A 161 8.88 9.31 2.86
C ARG A 161 9.99 10.10 3.54
N SER A 162 10.24 11.33 3.10
CA SER A 162 11.19 12.22 3.75
C SER A 162 10.52 12.85 4.96
N PRO A 163 11.20 12.95 6.12
CA PRO A 163 10.66 13.69 7.24
C PRO A 163 10.38 15.13 6.81
N ARG A 164 9.20 15.67 7.17
CA ARG A 164 8.90 17.09 6.99
C ARG A 164 9.93 17.89 7.79
N THR A 165 10.94 18.42 7.11
CA THR A 165 11.84 19.41 7.71
C THR A 165 11.02 20.68 7.92
N THR A 166 10.44 20.84 9.11
CA THR A 166 9.94 22.14 9.56
C THR A 166 11.18 23.00 9.79
N LEU A 167 11.53 23.83 8.81
CA LEU A 167 12.48 24.92 9.02
C LEU A 167 11.78 25.92 9.94
N GLU A 168 12.03 25.83 11.24
CA GLU A 168 11.70 26.94 12.15
C GLU A 168 12.56 28.15 11.75
N PRO A 169 11.98 29.36 11.64
CA PRO A 169 12.75 30.55 11.35
C PRO A 169 13.70 30.79 12.52
N LYS A 170 15.01 30.75 12.24
CA LYS A 170 16.01 31.28 13.18
C LYS A 170 15.70 32.75 13.42
N HIS A 171 15.14 33.06 14.58
CA HIS A 171 15.16 34.41 15.12
C HIS A 171 16.62 34.85 15.19
N ALA A 172 16.96 35.86 14.39
CA ALA A 172 18.21 36.58 14.51
C ALA A 172 18.07 37.57 15.67
N GLU A 173 18.87 37.37 16.72
CA GLU A 173 19.31 38.45 17.62
C GLU A 173 20.54 39.14 17.01
#